data_AF-A0A7W0PLI4-F1
#
_entry.id   AF-A0A7W0PLI4-F1
#
_cell.length_a   1.000
_cell.length_b   1.000
_cell.length_c   1.000
_cell.angle_alpha   90.00
_cell.angle_beta   90.00
_cell.angle_gamma   90.00
#
_symmetry.space_group_name_H-M   'P 1'
#
loop_
_entity.id
_entity.type
_entity.pdbx_description
1 polymer ?
#
loop_
_entity_poly.entity_id
_entity_poly.type
_entity_poly.pdbx_seq_one_letter_code
_entity_poly.pdbx_strand_id
1 'polypeptide(L)'
;MTRFVVDCSVVLHLASEGIEVPAEHELLAPTLLRSQTLSALHEAVHGGEIPPDVALDRLTRIRAMPIRLLGDAVLRRRAWDLAEQLGWAETYDAEYVALTQLQADAFVTLDAELARRM
;
A
#
# COMPACT_ATOMS: atom_id res chain seq x y z
N MET A 1 4.72 2.44 -20.11
CA MET A 1 3.92 1.84 -19.03
C MET A 1 4.61 2.21 -17.73
N THR A 2 4.00 3.11 -16.97
CA THR A 2 4.56 3.61 -15.71
C THR A 2 4.13 2.70 -14.57
N ARG A 3 5.05 2.37 -13.68
CA ARG A 3 4.84 1.46 -12.56
C ARG A 3 4.83 2.26 -11.27
N PHE A 4 3.76 2.15 -10.50
CA PHE A 4 3.58 2.86 -9.25
C PHE A 4 3.53 1.87 -8.09
N VAL A 5 4.31 2.12 -7.05
CA VAL A 5 4.04 1.51 -5.74
C VAL A 5 2.94 2.32 -5.06
N VAL A 6 1.93 1.65 -4.52
CA VAL A 6 0.84 2.27 -3.75
C VAL A 6 0.76 1.67 -2.36
N ASP A 7 0.55 2.52 -1.36
CA ASP A 7 0.37 2.09 0.03
C ASP A 7 -1.10 1.84 0.40
N CYS A 8 -1.33 1.49 1.66
CA CYS A 8 -2.66 1.27 2.22
C CYS A 8 -3.57 2.51 2.03
N SER A 9 -3.04 3.70 2.29
CA SER A 9 -3.81 4.95 2.24
C SER A 9 -4.36 5.22 0.83
N VAL A 10 -3.55 5.03 -0.21
CA VAL A 10 -3.96 5.22 -1.61
C VAL A 10 -4.98 4.17 -2.01
N VAL A 11 -4.76 2.90 -1.66
CA VAL A 11 -5.67 1.81 -2.04
C VAL A 11 -7.04 1.96 -1.38
N LEU A 12 -7.09 2.40 -0.12
CA LEU A 12 -8.34 2.72 0.56
C LEU A 12 -9.06 3.90 -0.09
N HIS A 13 -8.32 4.93 -0.51
CA HIS A 13 -8.89 6.07 -1.21
C HIS A 13 -9.49 5.67 -2.56
N LEU A 14 -8.75 4.93 -3.39
CA LEU A 14 -9.25 4.41 -4.68
C LEU A 14 -10.53 3.57 -4.49
N ALA A 15 -10.55 2.73 -3.45
CA ALA A 15 -11.70 1.88 -3.14
C ALA A 15 -12.89 2.67 -2.57
N SER A 16 -12.65 3.80 -1.89
CA SER A 16 -13.71 4.68 -1.40
C SER A 16 -14.36 5.45 -2.55
N GLU A 17 -13.54 6.02 -3.44
CA GLU A 17 -13.98 6.88 -4.53
C GLU A 17 -14.41 6.12 -5.78
N GLY A 18 -14.20 4.80 -5.83
CA GLY A 18 -14.51 3.97 -6.99
C GLY A 18 -13.66 4.33 -8.22
N ILE A 19 -12.43 4.78 -7.99
CA ILE A 19 -11.52 5.21 -9.07
C ILE A 19 -10.92 3.99 -9.75
N GLU A 20 -11.11 3.91 -11.07
CA GLU A 20 -10.43 2.92 -11.91
C GLU A 20 -9.08 3.47 -12.37
N VAL A 21 -8.02 2.69 -12.15
CA VAL A 21 -6.68 3.05 -12.64
C VAL A 21 -6.55 2.63 -14.11
N PRO A 22 -6.17 3.56 -15.02
CA PRO A 22 -5.96 3.25 -16.43
C PRO A 22 -4.99 2.07 -16.63
N ALA A 23 -5.32 1.16 -17.55
CA ALA A 23 -4.55 -0.06 -17.81
C ALA A 23 -3.12 0.19 -18.36
N GLU A 24 -2.80 1.42 -18.74
CA GLU A 24 -1.46 1.87 -19.14
C GLU A 24 -0.48 2.01 -17.96
N HIS A 25 -1.00 1.96 -16.72
CA HIS A 25 -0.23 2.00 -15.49
C HIS A 25 -0.27 0.65 -14.76
N GLU A 26 0.85 0.27 -14.15
CA GLU A 26 0.92 -0.91 -13.29
C GLU A 26 0.91 -0.48 -11.83
N LEU A 27 0.03 -1.07 -11.01
CA LEU A 27 0.07 -0.91 -9.56
C LEU A 27 0.85 -2.05 -8.93
N LEU A 28 1.83 -1.71 -8.11
CA LEU A 28 2.64 -2.62 -7.32
C LEU A 28 2.43 -2.34 -5.83
N ALA A 29 2.53 -3.36 -4.99
CA ALA A 29 2.64 -3.17 -3.55
C ALA A 29 3.32 -4.38 -2.87
N PRO A 30 3.89 -4.21 -1.66
CA PRO A 30 4.33 -5.34 -0.86
C PRO A 30 3.14 -6.20 -0.40
N THR A 31 3.37 -7.47 -0.12
CA THR A 31 2.31 -8.40 0.33
C THR A 31 1.61 -7.96 1.61
N LEU A 32 2.27 -7.14 2.43
CA LEU A 32 1.72 -6.59 3.68
C LEU A 32 0.48 -5.69 3.45
N LEU A 33 0.33 -5.10 2.25
CA LEU A 33 -0.79 -4.24 1.90
C LEU A 33 -2.15 -4.89 2.21
N ARG A 34 -2.27 -6.21 2.00
CA ARG A 34 -3.51 -6.96 2.26
C ARG A 34 -3.90 -6.92 3.73
N SER A 35 -2.95 -7.15 4.61
CA SER A 35 -3.21 -7.13 6.06
C SER A 35 -3.45 -5.71 6.55
N GLN A 36 -2.74 -4.71 6.01
CA GLN A 36 -2.95 -3.31 6.37
C GLN A 36 -4.35 -2.80 5.97
N THR A 37 -4.76 -3.05 4.72
CA THR A 37 -6.10 -2.64 4.25
C THR A 37 -7.22 -3.32 5.02
N LEU A 38 -7.05 -4.61 5.38
CA LEU A 38 -7.99 -5.33 6.24
C LEU A 38 -8.06 -4.73 7.65
N SER A 39 -6.91 -4.48 8.28
CA SER A 39 -6.86 -3.89 9.63
C SER A 39 -7.50 -2.51 9.65
N ALA A 40 -7.11 -1.63 8.72
CA ALA A 40 -7.62 -0.27 8.64
C ALA A 40 -9.14 -0.22 8.45
N LEU A 41 -9.71 -1.08 7.58
CA LEU A 41 -11.16 -1.14 7.41
C LEU A 41 -11.87 -1.72 8.64
N HIS A 42 -11.27 -2.69 9.32
CA HIS A 42 -11.82 -3.23 10.56
C HIS A 42 -11.78 -2.21 11.70
N GLU A 43 -10.70 -1.44 11.82
CA GLU A 43 -10.54 -0.34 12.77
C GLU A 43 -11.58 0.76 12.53
N ALA A 44 -11.81 1.17 11.27
CA ALA A 44 -12.84 2.15 10.92
C ALA A 44 -14.26 1.67 11.29
N VAL A 45 -14.55 0.37 11.11
CA VAL A 45 -15.82 -0.23 11.58
C VAL A 45 -15.90 -0.23 13.10
N HIS A 46 -14.81 -0.61 13.79
CA HIS A 46 -14.76 -0.64 15.24
C HIS A 46 -14.94 0.76 15.86
N GLY A 47 -14.36 1.78 15.23
CA GLY A 47 -14.53 3.19 15.61
C GLY A 47 -15.88 3.80 15.24
N GLY A 48 -16.72 3.08 14.50
CA GLY A 48 -18.03 3.56 14.05
C GLY A 48 -17.97 4.59 12.92
N GLU A 49 -16.83 4.73 12.24
CA GLU A 49 -16.62 5.67 11.13
C GLU A 49 -17.37 5.22 9.87
N ILE A 50 -17.42 3.91 9.64
CA ILE A 50 -18.15 3.29 8.53
C ILE A 50 -18.94 2.06 9.00
N PRO A 51 -20.11 1.80 8.38
CA PRO A 51 -20.83 0.54 8.57
C PRO A 51 -20.03 -0.69 8.10
N PRO A 52 -20.24 -1.88 8.72
CA PRO A 52 -19.56 -3.12 8.32
C PRO A 52 -19.76 -3.52 6.86
N ASP A 53 -20.95 -3.32 6.30
CA ASP A 53 -21.28 -3.62 4.90
C ASP A 53 -20.49 -2.74 3.93
N VAL A 54 -20.29 -1.46 4.25
CA VAL A 54 -19.44 -0.54 3.48
C VAL A 54 -17.97 -1.00 3.49
N ALA A 55 -17.47 -1.47 4.63
CA ALA A 55 -16.11 -2.01 4.73
C ALA A 55 -15.92 -3.28 3.90
N LEU A 56 -16.88 -4.20 3.93
CA LEU A 56 -16.85 -5.44 3.14
C LEU A 56 -16.93 -5.17 1.63
N ASP A 57 -17.73 -4.20 1.23
CA ASP A 57 -17.81 -3.71 -0.16
C ASP A 57 -16.47 -3.11 -0.62
N ARG A 58 -15.85 -2.25 0.19
CA ARG A 58 -14.48 -1.74 -0.07
C ARG A 58 -13.44 -2.85 -0.19
N LEU A 59 -13.46 -3.85 0.71
CA LEU A 59 -12.58 -5.03 0.60
C LEU A 59 -12.81 -5.82 -0.70
N THR A 60 -14.04 -5.83 -1.21
CA THR A 60 -14.36 -6.49 -2.47
C THR A 60 -13.78 -5.72 -3.65
N ARG A 61 -13.90 -4.38 -3.65
CA ARG A 61 -13.25 -3.52 -4.65
C ARG A 61 -11.73 -3.66 -4.63
N ILE A 62 -11.10 -3.59 -3.46
CA ILE A 62 -9.63 -3.75 -3.32
C ILE A 62 -9.16 -5.09 -3.91
N ARG A 63 -9.90 -6.17 -3.65
CA ARG A 63 -9.59 -7.50 -4.21
C ARG A 63 -9.68 -7.57 -5.73
N ALA A 64 -10.52 -6.75 -6.35
CA ALA A 64 -10.69 -6.68 -7.80
C ALA A 64 -9.65 -5.76 -8.49
N MET A 65 -8.94 -4.91 -7.74
CA MET A 65 -7.93 -4.01 -8.30
C MET A 65 -6.75 -4.82 -8.86
N PRO A 66 -6.22 -4.46 -10.05
CA PRO A 66 -5.08 -5.14 -10.67
C PRO A 66 -3.76 -4.71 -10.02
N ILE A 67 -3.59 -5.00 -8.72
CA ILE A 67 -2.36 -4.71 -7.96
C ILE A 67 -1.49 -5.96 -7.93
N ARG A 68 -0.27 -5.85 -8.46
CA ARG A 68 0.73 -6.90 -8.37
C ARG A 68 1.42 -6.85 -7.01
N LEU A 69 1.29 -7.93 -6.25
CA LEU A 69 1.84 -8.03 -4.90
C LEU A 69 3.15 -8.79 -4.88
N LEU A 70 4.16 -8.21 -4.23
CA LEU A 70 5.53 -8.69 -4.21
C LEU A 70 6.00 -8.84 -2.75
N GLY A 71 6.76 -9.88 -2.45
CA GLY A 71 7.11 -10.24 -1.05
C GLY A 71 8.29 -11.19 -0.98
N ASP A 72 9.12 -11.22 -2.01
CA ASP A 72 10.25 -12.14 -2.10
C ASP A 72 11.38 -11.77 -1.11
N ALA A 73 12.37 -12.65 -1.00
CA ALA A 73 13.49 -12.46 -0.08
C ALA A 73 14.37 -11.24 -0.42
N VAL A 74 14.46 -10.86 -1.70
CA VAL A 74 15.24 -9.70 -2.14
C VAL A 74 14.56 -8.42 -1.67
N LEU A 75 13.25 -8.32 -1.84
CA LEU A 75 12.46 -7.19 -1.33
C LEU A 75 12.64 -7.03 0.18
N ARG A 76 12.43 -8.11 0.95
CA ARG A 76 12.53 -8.06 2.41
C ARG A 76 13.94 -7.73 2.90
N ARG A 77 14.98 -8.23 2.21
CA ARG A 77 16.37 -7.86 2.54
C ARG A 77 16.62 -6.38 2.29
N ARG A 78 16.17 -5.86 1.14
CA ARG A 78 16.33 -4.44 0.80
C ARG A 78 15.58 -3.53 1.78
N ALA A 79 14.38 -3.92 2.20
CA ALA A 79 13.61 -3.20 3.20
C ALA A 79 14.33 -3.15 4.55
N TRP A 80 14.94 -4.26 4.99
CA TRP A 80 15.77 -4.29 6.19
C TRP A 80 16.94 -3.31 6.11
N ASP A 81 17.72 -3.38 5.03
CA ASP A 81 18.89 -2.51 4.84
C ASP A 81 18.48 -1.02 4.81
N LEU A 82 17.33 -0.69 4.22
CA LEU A 82 16.78 0.67 4.21
C LEU A 82 16.34 1.14 5.60
N ALA A 83 15.65 0.28 6.36
CA ALA A 83 15.24 0.62 7.73
C ALA A 83 16.46 0.92 8.62
N GLU A 84 17.53 0.13 8.52
CA GLU A 84 18.80 0.41 9.21
C GLU A 84 19.42 1.75 8.78
N GLN A 85 19.46 2.03 7.48
CA GLN A 85 20.05 3.26 6.93
C GLN A 85 19.27 4.51 7.34
N LEU A 86 17.95 4.42 7.40
CA LEU A 86 17.06 5.54 7.73
C LEU A 86 16.78 5.64 9.24
N GLY A 87 17.27 4.70 10.05
CA GLY A 87 17.04 4.65 11.48
C GLY A 87 15.57 4.38 11.85
N TRP A 88 14.83 3.68 10.99
CA TRP A 88 13.43 3.33 11.24
C TRP A 88 13.34 2.12 12.16
N ALA A 89 12.37 2.16 13.09
CA ALA A 89 12.20 1.11 14.09
C ALA A 89 11.52 -0.16 13.55
N GLU A 90 10.84 -0.05 12.41
CA GLU A 90 10.11 -1.13 11.75
C GLU A 90 10.30 -1.07 10.23
N THR A 91 9.83 -2.09 9.50
CA THR A 91 10.10 -2.27 8.07
C THR A 91 8.88 -2.10 7.15
N TYR A 92 7.68 -1.85 7.69
CA TYR A 92 6.46 -1.71 6.91
C TYR A 92 6.58 -0.60 5.87
N ASP A 93 6.99 0.60 6.29
CA ASP A 93 7.24 1.71 5.37
C ASP A 93 8.42 1.40 4.45
N ALA A 94 9.47 0.76 4.99
CA ALA A 94 10.67 0.41 4.23
C ALA A 94 10.39 -0.59 3.10
N GLU A 95 9.39 -1.47 3.23
CA GLU A 95 8.99 -2.38 2.16
C GLU A 95 8.42 -1.64 0.95
N TYR A 96 7.66 -0.55 1.15
CA TYR A 96 7.16 0.29 0.06
C TYR A 96 8.30 1.03 -0.65
N VAL A 97 9.23 1.59 0.12
CA VAL A 97 10.41 2.28 -0.44
C VAL A 97 11.31 1.30 -1.18
N ALA A 98 11.59 0.14 -0.59
CA ALA A 98 12.40 -0.92 -1.19
C ALA A 98 11.80 -1.38 -2.52
N LEU A 99 10.49 -1.65 -2.54
CA LEU A 99 9.83 -2.09 -3.76
C LEU A 99 9.89 -1.01 -4.84
N THR A 100 9.76 0.25 -4.45
CA THR A 100 9.86 1.38 -5.38
C THR A 100 11.22 1.40 -6.04
N GLN A 101 12.29 1.34 -5.25
CA GLN A 101 13.67 1.32 -5.75
C GLN A 101 13.99 0.12 -6.65
N LEU A 102 13.32 -1.01 -6.43
CA LEU A 102 13.58 -2.25 -7.16
C LEU A 102 12.80 -2.36 -8.48
N GLN A 103 11.55 -1.88 -8.53
CA GLN A 103 10.64 -2.22 -9.64
C GLN A 103 9.73 -1.10 -10.13
N ALA A 104 9.72 0.09 -9.52
CA ALA A 104 8.74 1.13 -9.85
C ALA A 104 9.39 2.46 -10.21
N ASP A 105 8.62 3.29 -10.92
CA ASP A 105 9.03 4.64 -11.31
C ASP A 105 8.75 5.67 -10.20
N ALA A 106 7.71 5.43 -9.39
CA ALA A 106 7.35 6.30 -8.28
C ALA A 106 6.60 5.55 -7.16
N PHE A 107 6.70 6.10 -5.96
CA PHE A 107 5.88 5.74 -4.81
C PHE A 107 4.76 6.76 -4.63
N VAL A 108 3.53 6.29 -4.47
CA VAL A 108 2.35 7.12 -4.22
C VAL A 108 1.81 6.78 -2.83
N THR A 109 1.70 7.80 -2.00
CA THR A 109 1.19 7.72 -0.63
C THR A 109 0.36 8.96 -0.30
N LEU A 110 -0.70 8.80 0.49
CA LEU A 110 -1.44 9.92 1.09
C LEU A 110 -0.97 10.20 2.52
N ASP A 111 -0.01 9.42 3.04
CA ASP A 111 0.65 9.68 4.31
C ASP A 111 1.73 10.76 4.12
N ALA A 112 1.39 11.98 4.56
CA ALA A 112 2.28 13.13 4.48
C ALA A 112 3.49 13.03 5.41
N GLU A 113 3.45 12.22 6.48
CA GLU A 113 4.62 11.97 7.32
C GLU A 113 5.59 11.04 6.60
N LEU A 114 5.11 9.92 6.06
CA LEU A 114 5.93 9.00 5.27
C LEU A 114 6.58 9.72 4.09
N ALA A 115 5.80 10.53 3.35
CA ALA A 115 6.31 11.31 2.23
C ALA A 115 7.43 12.31 2.61
N ARG A 116 7.49 12.76 3.89
CA ARG A 116 8.53 13.67 4.39
C ARG A 116 9.74 12.96 5.00
N ARG A 117 9.57 11.69 5.41
CA ARG A 117 10.61 10.88 6.05
C ARG A 117 11.48 10.11 5.05
N MET A 118 11.06 10.08 3.78
CA MET A 118 11.82 9.58 2.63
C MET A 118 12.73 10.64 2.05
#